data_AF-A0A9N9HBJ3-F1
#
_entry.id   AF-A0A9N9HBJ3-F1
#
_cell.length_a   1.000
_cell.length_b   1.000
_cell.length_c   1.000
_cell.angle_alpha   90.00
_cell.angle_beta   90.00
_cell.angle_gamma   90.00
#
_symmetry.space_group_name_H-M   'P 1'
#
loop_
_entity.id
_entity.type
_entity.pdbx_description
1 polymer ?
#
loop_
_entity_poly.entity_id
_entity_poly.type
_entity_poly.pdbx_seq_one_letter_code
_entity_poly.pdbx_strand_id
1 'polypeptide(L)'
;RISETDMQILDKCEKFKIPTFLVRTNSETHIRNLKRSHKITEKEAIKKLIKDTCESVKKNLEAGDYNDPEKKVYIVDRHVLGEIVSRFTKMHYSNIDITEDDLRETVDNVEGIIDECNLLMDLLNTARERRH
;
A
#
# COMPACT_ATOMS: atom_id res chain seq x y z
N ARG A 1 -11.42 -4.99 5.27
CA ARG A 1 -11.82 -6.40 5.42
C ARG A 1 -11.44 -7.13 4.16
N ILE A 2 -10.83 -8.30 4.32
CA ILE A 2 -10.51 -9.22 3.22
C ILE A 2 -11.72 -10.14 3.04
N SER A 3 -12.16 -10.31 1.79
CA SER A 3 -13.26 -11.21 1.45
C SER A 3 -12.77 -12.63 1.24
N GLU A 4 -13.69 -13.61 1.23
CA GLU A 4 -13.36 -15.00 0.89
C GLU A 4 -12.76 -15.11 -0.52
N THR A 5 -13.25 -14.32 -1.47
CA THR A 5 -12.69 -14.28 -2.83
C THR A 5 -11.25 -13.77 -2.84
N ASP A 6 -10.94 -12.75 -2.04
CA ASP A 6 -9.56 -12.25 -1.92
C ASP A 6 -8.63 -13.36 -1.36
N MET A 7 -9.09 -14.15 -0.39
CA MET A 7 -8.33 -15.29 0.15
C MET A 7 -8.06 -16.35 -0.90
N GLN A 8 -9.06 -16.71 -1.70
CA GLN A 8 -8.87 -17.66 -2.81
C GLN A 8 -7.89 -17.15 -3.87
N ILE A 9 -7.85 -15.84 -4.11
CA ILE A 9 -6.86 -15.21 -5.00
C ILE A 9 -5.46 -15.33 -4.39
N LEU A 10 -5.30 -15.02 -3.10
CA LEU A 10 -4.02 -15.11 -2.40
C LEU A 10 -3.44 -16.52 -2.43
N ASP A 11 -4.26 -17.54 -2.11
CA ASP A 11 -3.85 -18.95 -2.14
C ASP A 11 -3.38 -19.38 -3.55
N LYS A 12 -4.15 -19.02 -4.58
CA LYS A 12 -3.76 -19.30 -5.97
C LYS A 12 -2.45 -18.59 -6.33
N CYS A 13 -2.31 -17.30 -6.00
CA CYS A 13 -1.10 -16.57 -6.29
C CYS A 13 0.13 -17.18 -5.60
N GLU A 14 0.00 -17.62 -4.35
CA GLU A 14 1.06 -18.31 -3.63
C GLU A 14 1.45 -19.62 -4.31
N LYS A 15 0.46 -20.45 -4.66
CA LYS A 15 0.66 -21.70 -5.41
C LYS A 15 1.41 -21.50 -6.73
N PHE A 16 1.13 -20.40 -7.44
CA PHE A 16 1.77 -20.06 -8.71
C PHE A 16 3.00 -19.16 -8.56
N LYS A 17 3.45 -18.86 -7.33
CA LYS A 17 4.59 -17.96 -7.05
C LYS A 17 4.44 -16.60 -7.73
N ILE A 18 3.22 -16.07 -7.71
CA ILE A 18 2.87 -14.74 -8.20
C ILE A 18 2.98 -13.77 -7.00
N PRO A 19 3.80 -12.72 -7.09
CA PRO A 19 3.92 -11.72 -6.03
C PRO A 19 2.59 -11.01 -5.85
N THR A 20 2.21 -10.80 -4.59
CA THR A 20 0.95 -10.18 -4.21
C THR A 20 1.20 -9.09 -3.18
N PHE A 21 0.51 -7.96 -3.35
CA PHE A 21 0.56 -6.81 -2.47
C PHE A 21 -0.85 -6.56 -1.93
N LEU A 22 -0.99 -6.52 -0.60
CA LEU A 22 -2.25 -6.17 0.03
C LEU A 22 -2.33 -4.66 0.13
N VAL A 23 -3.32 -4.05 -0.51
CA VAL A 23 -3.48 -2.59 -0.53
C VAL A 23 -4.83 -2.20 0.05
N ARG A 24 -4.81 -1.35 1.07
CA ARG A 24 -5.99 -0.69 1.63
C ARG A 24 -6.08 0.72 1.06
N THR A 25 -7.07 0.94 0.19
CA THR A 25 -7.31 2.25 -0.43
C THR A 25 -8.21 3.15 0.42
N ASN A 26 -8.33 4.42 -0.01
CA ASN A 26 -9.19 5.47 0.55
C ASN A 26 -8.78 5.89 1.97
N SER A 27 -7.47 5.91 2.26
CA SER A 27 -6.93 6.29 3.57
C SER A 27 -7.43 7.68 4.01
N GLU A 28 -7.52 8.66 3.12
CA GLU A 28 -7.96 10.03 3.44
C GLU A 28 -9.39 10.05 4.00
N THR A 29 -10.30 9.30 3.39
CA THR A 29 -11.69 9.19 3.87
C THR A 29 -11.75 8.54 5.25
N HIS A 30 -10.92 7.51 5.49
CA HIS A 30 -10.84 6.86 6.79
C HIS A 30 -10.28 7.79 7.87
N ILE A 31 -9.22 8.54 7.56
CA ILE A 31 -8.62 9.54 8.45
C ILE A 31 -9.64 10.61 8.80
N ARG A 32 -10.36 11.16 7.80
CA ARG A 32 -11.41 12.16 8.00
C ARG A 32 -12.50 11.67 8.93
N ASN A 33 -12.96 10.43 8.74
CA ASN A 33 -13.97 9.81 9.59
C ASN A 33 -13.46 9.59 11.02
N LEU A 34 -12.23 9.12 11.19
CA LEU A 34 -11.61 8.92 12.52
C LEU A 34 -11.46 10.26 13.27
N LYS A 35 -10.97 11.30 12.60
CA LYS A 35 -10.87 12.67 13.14
C LYS A 35 -12.24 13.17 13.63
N ARG A 36 -13.29 13.01 12.81
CA ARG A 36 -14.65 13.46 13.15
C ARG A 36 -15.26 12.68 14.32
N SER A 37 -15.13 11.36 14.33
CA SER A 37 -15.76 10.50 15.34
C SER A 37 -15.08 10.56 16.70
N HIS A 38 -13.75 10.68 16.73
CA HIS A 38 -12.97 10.60 17.97
C HIS A 38 -12.41 11.97 18.42
N LYS A 39 -12.58 13.03 17.62
CA LYS A 39 -12.01 14.37 17.85
C LYS A 39 -10.50 14.34 18.10
N ILE A 40 -9.81 13.50 17.33
CA ILE A 40 -8.35 13.30 17.41
C ILE A 40 -7.61 14.07 16.32
N THR A 41 -6.32 14.27 16.52
CA THR A 41 -5.43 14.86 15.52
C THR A 41 -5.26 13.94 14.30
N GLU A 42 -4.76 14.49 13.21
CA GLU A 42 -4.48 13.72 11.99
C GLU A 42 -3.44 12.62 12.21
N LYS A 43 -2.37 12.92 12.94
CA LYS A 43 -1.32 11.96 13.28
C LYS A 43 -1.86 10.79 14.10
N GLU A 44 -2.77 11.07 15.04
CA GLU A 44 -3.43 10.02 15.82
C GLU A 44 -4.39 9.20 14.97
N ALA A 45 -5.12 9.84 14.05
CA ALA A 45 -6.00 9.16 13.11
C ALA A 45 -5.23 8.23 12.16
N ILE A 46 -4.07 8.64 11.64
CA ILE A 46 -3.17 7.80 10.83
C ILE A 46 -2.68 6.61 11.64
N LYS A 47 -2.14 6.84 12.84
CA LYS A 47 -1.67 5.75 13.72
C LYS A 47 -2.78 4.75 14.03
N LYS A 48 -3.98 5.24 14.32
CA LYS A 48 -5.15 4.40 14.58
C LYS A 48 -5.57 3.62 13.34
N LEU A 49 -5.59 4.25 12.17
CA LEU A 49 -5.89 3.58 10.90
C LEU A 49 -4.90 2.45 10.62
N ILE A 50 -3.60 2.70 10.78
CA ILE A 50 -2.55 1.69 10.58
C ILE A 50 -2.78 0.51 11.51
N LYS A 51 -2.90 0.79 12.82
CA LYS A 51 -3.12 -0.25 13.83
C LYS A 51 -4.38 -1.08 13.54
N ASP A 52 -5.52 -0.41 13.37
CA ASP A 52 -6.81 -1.07 13.16
C ASP A 52 -6.81 -1.88 11.85
N THR A 53 -6.11 -1.39 10.81
CA THR A 53 -5.99 -2.10 9.52
C THR A 53 -5.10 -3.34 9.65
N CYS A 54 -3.91 -3.22 10.24
CA CYS A 54 -2.99 -4.35 10.41
C CYS A 54 -3.63 -5.44 11.28
N GLU A 55 -4.26 -5.08 12.40
CA GLU A 55 -4.96 -6.03 13.26
C GLU A 55 -6.14 -6.70 12.54
N SER A 56 -6.91 -5.95 11.75
CA SER A 56 -8.03 -6.51 11.00
C SER A 56 -7.56 -7.44 9.89
N VAL A 57 -6.50 -7.09 9.17
CA VAL A 57 -5.96 -7.93 8.09
C VAL A 57 -5.37 -9.21 8.65
N LYS A 58 -4.52 -9.12 9.69
CA LYS A 58 -3.96 -10.29 10.37
C LYS A 58 -5.05 -11.29 10.77
N LYS A 59 -6.10 -10.82 11.45
CA LYS A 59 -7.24 -11.66 11.85
C LYS A 59 -7.95 -12.31 10.66
N ASN A 60 -8.08 -11.61 9.53
CA ASN A 60 -8.71 -12.19 8.34
C ASN A 60 -7.81 -13.24 7.67
N LEU A 61 -6.49 -13.02 7.64
CA LEU A 61 -5.52 -13.96 7.06
C LEU A 61 -5.42 -15.23 7.91
N GLU A 62 -5.36 -15.08 9.24
CA GLU A 62 -5.40 -16.20 10.19
C GLU A 62 -6.70 -17.00 10.07
N ALA A 63 -7.86 -16.33 10.01
CA ALA A 63 -9.15 -17.00 9.88
C ALA A 63 -9.36 -17.69 8.52
N GLY A 64 -8.59 -17.30 7.51
CA GLY A 64 -8.60 -17.91 6.18
C GLY A 64 -7.45 -18.89 5.94
N ASP A 65 -6.74 -19.30 7.00
CA ASP A 65 -5.61 -20.25 6.96
C ASP A 65 -4.51 -19.88 5.95
N TYR A 66 -4.24 -18.58 5.76
CA TYR A 66 -3.18 -18.13 4.88
C TYR A 66 -1.79 -18.31 5.50
N ASN A 67 -0.82 -18.75 4.70
CA ASN A 67 0.50 -19.16 5.18
C ASN A 67 1.34 -18.01 5.77
N ASP A 68 1.08 -16.76 5.35
CA ASP A 68 1.76 -15.57 5.87
C ASP A 68 0.75 -14.60 6.52
N PRO A 69 0.38 -14.81 7.79
CA PRO A 69 -0.59 -13.95 8.50
C PRO A 69 -0.05 -12.55 8.79
N GLU A 70 1.26 -12.34 8.69
CA GLU A 70 1.94 -11.05 8.88
C GLU A 70 2.22 -10.34 7.55
N LYS A 71 1.61 -10.81 6.45
CA LYS A 71 1.78 -10.22 5.12
C LYS A 71 1.54 -8.71 5.16
N LYS A 72 2.54 -7.96 4.73
CA LYS A 72 2.55 -6.49 4.72
C LYS A 72 1.33 -5.93 3.95
N VAL A 73 0.68 -4.95 4.58
CA VAL A 73 -0.44 -4.20 4.01
C VAL A 73 -0.02 -2.77 3.80
N TYR A 74 -0.23 -2.25 2.60
CA TYR A 74 0.03 -0.85 2.26
C TYR A 74 -1.26 -0.06 2.39
N ILE A 75 -1.23 1.04 3.14
CA ILE A 75 -2.36 1.94 3.29
C ILE A 75 -2.12 3.15 2.41
N VAL A 76 -2.98 3.36 1.42
CA VAL A 76 -2.78 4.39 0.39
C VAL A 76 -4.05 5.18 0.15
N ASP A 77 -3.88 6.42 -0.30
CA ASP A 77 -4.91 7.18 -0.96
C ASP A 77 -4.76 7.11 -2.49
N ARG A 78 -5.87 6.97 -3.19
CA ARG A 78 -5.87 6.89 -4.66
C ARG A 78 -5.36 8.18 -5.30
N HIS A 79 -5.70 9.34 -4.73
CA HIS A 79 -5.32 10.63 -5.28
C HIS A 79 -3.83 10.89 -5.07
N VAL A 80 -3.32 10.61 -3.87
CA VAL A 80 -1.89 10.72 -3.55
C VAL A 80 -1.07 9.77 -4.42
N LEU A 81 -1.47 8.49 -4.50
CA LEU A 81 -0.77 7.52 -5.36
C LEU A 81 -0.80 7.92 -6.84
N GLY A 82 -1.95 8.40 -7.33
CA GLY A 82 -2.10 8.87 -8.71
C GLY A 82 -1.24 10.11 -9.01
N GLU A 83 -1.13 11.03 -8.07
CA GLU A 83 -0.25 12.20 -8.19
C GLU A 83 1.22 11.78 -8.26
N ILE A 84 1.67 10.92 -7.34
CA ILE A 84 3.04 10.41 -7.32
C ILE A 84 3.35 9.70 -8.64
N VAL A 85 2.49 8.77 -9.08
CA VAL A 85 2.69 8.04 -10.35
C VAL A 85 2.70 9.00 -11.54
N SER A 86 1.84 10.03 -11.57
CA SER A 86 1.81 10.99 -12.66
C SER A 86 3.09 11.84 -12.73
N ARG A 87 3.57 12.32 -11.59
CA ARG A 87 4.85 13.07 -11.53
C ARG A 87 6.01 12.16 -11.92
N PHE A 88 6.04 10.97 -11.35
CA PHE A 88 7.05 9.96 -11.59
C PHE A 88 7.18 9.63 -13.09
N THR A 89 6.06 9.31 -13.74
CA THR A 89 6.02 8.96 -15.17
C THR A 89 6.40 10.12 -16.08
N LYS A 90 6.11 11.38 -15.70
CA LYS A 90 6.54 12.56 -16.46
C LYS A 90 8.05 12.78 -16.38
N MET A 91 8.64 12.56 -15.22
CA MET A 91 10.08 12.76 -14.98
C MET A 91 10.93 11.63 -15.57
N HIS A 92 10.43 10.39 -15.53
CA HIS A 92 11.23 9.20 -15.84
C HIS A 92 10.69 8.39 -17.03
N TYR A 93 9.91 9.01 -17.93
CA TYR A 93 9.26 8.35 -19.07
C TYR A 93 10.21 7.47 -19.92
N SER A 94 11.50 7.83 -19.96
CA SER A 94 12.54 7.15 -20.75
C SER A 94 13.56 6.33 -19.92
N ASN A 95 13.48 6.35 -18.59
CA ASN A 95 14.50 5.71 -17.74
C ASN A 95 14.13 4.25 -17.45
N ILE A 96 15.02 3.33 -17.85
CA ILE A 96 14.85 1.88 -17.61
C ILE A 96 15.23 1.53 -16.17
N ASP A 97 16.14 2.30 -15.56
CA ASP A 97 16.58 2.14 -14.17
C ASP A 97 16.08 3.29 -13.29
N ILE A 98 15.07 2.98 -12.49
CA ILE A 98 14.41 3.87 -11.54
C ILE A 98 15.01 3.62 -10.15
N THR A 99 15.54 4.61 -9.49
CA THR A 99 16.13 4.49 -8.15
C THR A 99 15.17 4.96 -7.05
N GLU A 100 15.51 4.68 -5.79
CA GLU A 100 14.75 5.22 -4.66
C GLU A 100 14.86 6.75 -4.59
N ASP A 101 15.99 7.31 -5.02
CA ASP A 101 16.22 8.75 -5.04
C ASP A 101 15.33 9.46 -6.08
N ASP A 102 15.07 8.83 -7.24
CA ASP A 102 14.12 9.32 -8.24
C ASP A 102 12.70 9.45 -7.65
N LEU A 103 12.27 8.46 -6.85
CA LEU A 103 10.98 8.50 -6.16
C LEU A 103 10.96 9.55 -5.06
N ARG A 104 12.07 9.75 -4.33
CA ARG A 104 12.19 10.82 -3.31
C ARG A 104 12.06 12.21 -3.91
N GLU A 105 12.69 12.47 -5.06
CA GLU A 105 12.56 13.76 -5.77
C GLU A 105 11.12 13.99 -6.23
N THR A 106 10.46 12.93 -6.71
CA THR A 106 9.07 12.99 -7.20
C THR A 106 8.07 13.40 -6.11
N VAL A 107 8.28 12.91 -4.89
CA VAL A 107 7.36 13.11 -3.76
C VAL A 107 7.62 14.39 -2.98
N ASP A 108 8.58 15.22 -3.43
CA ASP A 108 8.81 16.50 -2.80
C ASP A 108 7.54 17.35 -2.84
N ASN A 109 7.16 17.88 -1.67
CA ASN A 109 5.94 18.66 -1.44
C ASN A 109 4.61 17.91 -1.68
N VAL A 110 4.60 16.57 -1.71
CA VAL A 110 3.35 15.80 -1.72
C VAL A 110 2.91 15.54 -0.28
N GLU A 111 1.74 16.07 0.09
CA GLU A 111 1.15 15.87 1.40
C GLU A 111 0.33 14.58 1.48
N GLY A 112 0.14 14.06 2.70
CA GLY A 112 -0.78 12.94 2.95
C GLY A 112 -0.21 11.55 2.62
N ILE A 113 1.08 11.44 2.33
CA ILE A 113 1.75 10.15 2.09
C ILE A 113 1.74 9.29 3.37
N ILE A 114 1.39 8.02 3.21
CA ILE A 114 1.45 6.97 4.23
C ILE A 114 2.35 5.84 3.75
N ASP A 115 1.89 5.03 2.79
CA ASP A 115 2.63 3.89 2.24
C ASP A 115 2.79 3.94 0.71
N GLU A 116 2.38 5.02 0.04
CA GLU A 116 2.41 5.14 -1.42
C GLU A 116 3.81 4.91 -1.98
N CYS A 117 4.83 5.55 -1.40
CA CYS A 117 6.22 5.38 -1.81
C CYS A 117 6.71 3.95 -1.56
N ASN A 118 6.40 3.39 -0.38
CA ASN A 118 6.77 2.02 -0.02
C ASN A 118 6.17 1.01 -1.00
N LEU A 119 4.89 1.19 -1.35
CA LEU A 119 4.19 0.34 -2.32
C LEU A 119 4.85 0.43 -3.70
N LEU A 120 5.15 1.63 -4.19
CA LEU A 120 5.79 1.82 -5.49
C LEU A 120 7.19 1.21 -5.52
N MET A 121 7.99 1.41 -4.48
CA MET A 121 9.32 0.80 -4.36
C MET A 121 9.27 -0.72 -4.39
N ASP A 122 8.41 -1.32 -3.56
CA ASP A 122 8.31 -2.77 -3.48
C ASP A 122 7.77 -3.38 -4.79
N LEU A 123 6.88 -2.68 -5.50
CA LEU A 123 6.43 -3.05 -6.84
C LEU A 123 7.56 -3.00 -7.88
N LEU A 124 8.35 -1.92 -7.90
CA LEU A 124 9.46 -1.75 -8.83
C LEU A 124 10.56 -2.78 -8.60
N ASN A 125 10.93 -3.02 -7.34
CA ASN A 125 11.91 -4.03 -6.96
C ASN A 125 11.46 -5.42 -7.37
N THR A 126 10.20 -5.78 -7.08
CA THR A 126 9.64 -7.07 -7.49
C THR A 126 9.60 -7.24 -9.01
N ALA A 127 9.31 -6.16 -9.76
CA ALA A 127 9.32 -6.20 -11.22
C ALA A 127 10.73 -6.41 -11.79
N ARG A 128 11.76 -5.82 -11.15
CA ARG A 128 13.17 -6.02 -11.51
C ARG A 128 13.64 -7.44 -11.23
N GLU A 129 13.37 -7.95 -10.04
CA GLU A 129 13.74 -9.31 -9.64
C GLU A 129 13.16 -10.38 -10.57
N ARG A 130 12.00 -10.12 -11.18
CA ARG A 130 11.37 -11.07 -12.13
C ARG A 130 11.80 -10.92 -13.58
N ARG A 131 12.48 -9.81 -13.93
CA ARG A 131 13.05 -9.63 -15.29
C ARG A 131 14.36 -10.40 -15.47
N HIS A 132 15.05 -10.69 -14.37
CA HIS A 132 16.31 -11.42 -14.33
C HIS A 132 16.10 -12.84 -13.81
#